data_AF-A0A2G2AP07-F1
#
_entry.id   AF-A0A2G2AP07-F1
#
_cell.length_a   1.000
_cell.length_b   1.000
_cell.length_c   1.000
_cell.angle_alpha   90.00
_cell.angle_beta   90.00
_cell.angle_gamma   90.00
#
_symmetry.space_group_name_H-M   'P 1'
#
loop_
_entity.id
_entity.type
_entity.pdbx_description
1 polymer ?
#
loop_
_entity_poly.entity_id
_entity_poly.type
_entity_poly.pdbx_seq_one_letter_code
_entity_poly.pdbx_strand_id
1 'polypeptide(L)'
;MHYVTVQKHYLSFRQELALESDTLYQKNADRVTEYDEYLYLPKSLKSKKNIHKAQHFLTLSYDEKIYTIMMPKTNRYSIEGSTEYENALLVKYLTFNKIAKLSKIENTITDFWNYFENFILQYKGVSDKQFIFYLKEAEWRFNQKIK
;
A
#
# COMPACT_ATOMS: atom_id res chain seq x y z
N MET A 1 17.97 27.96 -2.03
CA MET A 1 16.97 27.15 -2.77
C MET A 1 15.61 27.38 -2.14
N HIS A 2 14.59 27.70 -2.95
CA HIS A 2 13.24 27.94 -2.44
C HIS A 2 12.55 26.60 -2.12
N TYR A 3 11.83 26.52 -1.00
CA TYR A 3 11.17 25.29 -0.52
C TYR A 3 10.30 24.63 -1.60
N VAL A 4 9.54 25.44 -2.34
CA VAL A 4 8.66 24.99 -3.44
C VAL A 4 9.43 24.26 -4.55
N THR A 5 10.63 24.73 -4.87
CA THR A 5 11.47 24.11 -5.92
C THR A 5 11.97 22.75 -5.48
N VAL A 6 12.41 22.64 -4.22
CA VAL A 6 12.86 21.37 -3.63
C VAL A 6 11.70 20.37 -3.58
N GLN A 7 10.51 20.82 -3.15
CA GLN A 7 9.32 19.98 -3.10
C GLN A 7 8.94 19.42 -4.49
N LYS A 8 8.95 20.27 -5.53
CA LYS A 8 8.67 19.83 -6.91
C LYS A 8 9.68 18.79 -7.40
N HIS A 9 10.95 18.95 -7.05
CA HIS A 9 11.98 17.99 -7.41
C HIS A 9 11.72 16.63 -6.75
N TYR A 10 11.41 16.60 -5.45
CA TYR A 10 11.08 15.34 -4.76
C TYR A 10 9.80 14.68 -5.29
N LEU A 11 8.80 15.47 -5.71
CA LEU A 11 7.60 14.91 -6.33
C LEU A 11 7.91 14.25 -7.68
N SER A 12 8.72 14.91 -8.51
CA SER A 12 9.13 14.37 -9.81
C SER A 12 9.95 13.10 -9.64
N PHE A 13 10.91 13.12 -8.71
CA PHE A 13 11.72 11.96 -8.36
C PHE A 13 10.87 10.74 -7.96
N ARG A 14 9.84 10.92 -7.11
CA ARG A 14 8.97 9.80 -6.73
C ARG A 14 8.12 9.26 -7.89
N GLN A 15 7.78 10.10 -8.87
CA GLN A 15 7.08 9.66 -10.07
C GLN A 15 7.98 8.78 -10.94
N GLU A 16 9.24 9.19 -11.11
CA GLU A 16 10.25 8.40 -11.81
C GLU A 16 10.47 7.04 -11.13
N LEU A 17 10.58 7.01 -9.80
CA LEU A 17 10.67 5.77 -9.03
C LEU A 17 9.47 4.85 -9.27
N ALA A 18 8.25 5.41 -9.33
CA ALA A 18 7.06 4.60 -9.58
C ALA A 18 7.09 3.95 -10.98
N LEU A 19 7.59 4.66 -12.00
CA LEU A 19 7.76 4.13 -13.36
C LEU A 19 8.86 3.06 -13.42
N GLU A 20 9.97 3.28 -12.71
CA GLU A 20 11.05 2.31 -12.61
C GLU A 20 10.57 1.01 -11.93
N SER A 21 9.88 1.13 -10.79
CA SER A 21 9.26 -0.01 -10.09
C SER A 21 8.33 -0.80 -11.01
N ASP A 22 7.52 -0.12 -11.82
CA ASP A 22 6.61 -0.79 -12.76
C ASP A 22 7.36 -1.54 -13.87
N THR A 23 8.37 -0.89 -14.45
CA THR A 23 9.23 -1.50 -15.47
C THR A 23 9.96 -2.73 -14.92
N LEU A 24 10.44 -2.65 -13.68
CA LEU A 24 11.11 -3.77 -13.01
C LEU A 24 10.14 -4.92 -12.75
N TYR A 25 8.92 -4.61 -12.30
CA TYR A 25 7.89 -5.61 -12.09
C TYR A 25 7.50 -6.33 -13.40
N GLN A 26 7.25 -5.59 -14.49
CA GLN A 26 6.89 -6.19 -15.78
C GLN A 26 7.94 -7.20 -16.28
N LYS A 27 9.23 -6.93 -16.04
CA LYS A 27 10.34 -7.85 -16.38
C LYS A 27 10.39 -9.11 -15.52
N ASN A 28 9.82 -9.07 -14.32
CA ASN A 28 9.89 -10.14 -13.33
C ASN A 28 8.51 -10.71 -12.96
N ALA A 29 7.46 -10.36 -13.71
CA ALA A 29 6.08 -10.73 -13.40
C ALA A 29 5.89 -12.25 -13.33
N ASP A 30 6.61 -13.00 -14.16
CA ASP A 30 6.58 -14.47 -14.20
C ASP A 30 7.19 -15.13 -12.95
N ARG A 31 7.96 -14.37 -12.16
CA ARG A 31 8.69 -14.86 -10.98
C ARG A 31 7.98 -14.60 -9.66
N VAL A 32 6.74 -14.09 -9.70
CA VAL A 32 5.96 -13.84 -8.49
C VAL A 32 5.66 -15.17 -7.79
N THR A 33 6.16 -15.30 -6.57
CA THR A 33 6.01 -16.50 -5.74
C THR A 33 4.85 -16.35 -4.75
N GLU A 34 4.71 -15.16 -4.18
CA GLU A 34 3.76 -14.86 -3.11
C GLU A 34 2.97 -13.59 -3.38
N TYR A 35 1.75 -13.54 -2.86
CA TYR A 35 0.91 -12.36 -2.92
C TYR A 35 0.01 -12.25 -1.70
N ASP A 36 -0.27 -11.01 -1.28
CA ASP A 36 -1.19 -10.73 -0.19
C ASP A 36 -1.97 -9.43 -0.44
N GLU A 37 -3.26 -9.48 -0.18
CA GLU A 37 -4.10 -8.29 -0.11
C GLU A 37 -3.97 -7.60 1.25
N TYR A 38 -3.57 -6.33 1.23
CA TYR A 38 -3.40 -5.52 2.42
C TYR A 38 -4.39 -4.36 2.42
N LEU A 39 -5.20 -4.30 3.47
CA LEU A 39 -6.13 -3.22 3.70
C LEU A 39 -5.51 -2.23 4.69
N TYR A 40 -5.02 -1.11 4.17
CA TYR A 40 -4.44 -0.06 5.00
C TYR A 40 -5.52 0.87 5.54
N LEU A 41 -5.53 1.04 6.86
CA LEU A 41 -6.26 2.11 7.51
C LEU A 41 -5.31 2.81 8.49
N PRO A 42 -5.20 4.15 8.47
CA PRO A 42 -4.40 4.88 9.44
C PRO A 42 -4.81 4.50 10.87
N LYS A 43 -3.83 4.15 11.73
CA LYS A 43 -4.07 3.73 13.12
C LYS A 43 -4.85 4.76 13.96
N SER A 44 -4.84 6.04 13.55
CA SER A 44 -5.61 7.11 14.17
C SER A 44 -7.12 7.00 13.96
N LEU A 45 -7.57 6.21 12.97
CA LEU A 45 -8.99 6.04 12.62
C LEU A 45 -9.50 4.68 13.10
N LYS A 46 -10.65 4.67 13.78
CA LYS A 46 -11.32 3.42 14.15
C LYS A 46 -11.91 2.74 12.92
N SER A 47 -11.53 1.47 12.69
CA SER A 47 -11.92 0.67 11.53
C SER A 47 -13.44 0.52 11.36
N LYS A 48 -14.18 0.41 12.47
CA LYS A 48 -15.65 0.26 12.43
C LYS A 48 -16.42 1.46 11.88
N LYS A 49 -15.85 2.67 11.93
CA LYS A 49 -16.50 3.90 11.46
C LYS A 49 -15.90 4.47 10.18
N ASN A 50 -14.65 4.14 9.86
CA ASN A 50 -13.91 4.78 8.77
C ASN A 50 -13.44 3.78 7.69
N ILE A 51 -14.06 2.61 7.59
CA ILE A 51 -13.70 1.59 6.60
C ILE A 51 -13.74 2.14 5.16
N HIS A 52 -14.63 3.09 4.88
CA HIS A 52 -14.72 3.79 3.58
C HIS A 52 -13.46 4.61 3.24
N LYS A 53 -12.62 4.95 4.22
CA LYS A 53 -11.33 5.63 4.02
C LYS A 53 -10.16 4.66 3.89
N ALA A 54 -10.40 3.36 4.06
CA ALA A 54 -9.36 2.36 3.92
C ALA A 54 -8.88 2.31 2.47
N GLN A 55 -7.58 2.09 2.30
CA GLN A 55 -6.96 1.94 1.00
C GLN A 55 -6.60 0.48 0.82
N HIS A 56 -7.00 -0.10 -0.31
CA HIS A 56 -6.77 -1.50 -0.60
C HIS A 56 -5.55 -1.66 -1.51
N PHE A 57 -4.67 -2.58 -1.15
CA PHE A 57 -3.42 -2.83 -1.85
C PHE A 57 -3.27 -4.32 -2.14
N LEU A 58 -2.73 -4.64 -3.31
CA LEU A 58 -2.21 -5.96 -3.61
C LEU A 58 -0.69 -5.90 -3.51
N THR A 59 -0.12 -6.70 -2.63
CA THR A 59 1.34 -6.79 -2.44
C THR A 59 1.82 -8.09 -3.03
N LEU A 60 2.80 -7.99 -3.92
CA LEU A 60 3.40 -9.10 -4.63
C LEU A 60 4.85 -9.23 -4.14
N SER A 61 5.30 -10.46 -3.95
CA SER A 61 6.69 -10.76 -3.59
C SER A 61 7.31 -11.68 -4.64
N TYR A 62 8.55 -11.36 -5.03
CA TYR A 62 9.38 -12.13 -5.96
C TYR A 62 10.84 -11.96 -5.57
N ASP A 63 11.61 -13.04 -5.49
CA ASP A 63 13.04 -13.01 -5.15
C ASP A 63 13.36 -12.09 -3.94
N GLU A 64 12.55 -12.21 -2.88
CA GLU A 64 12.57 -11.38 -1.65
C GLU A 64 12.24 -9.88 -1.84
N LYS A 65 12.05 -9.41 -3.07
CA LYS A 65 11.60 -8.06 -3.41
C LYS A 65 10.09 -7.96 -3.40
N ILE A 66 9.62 -6.74 -3.23
CA ILE A 66 8.20 -6.44 -3.10
C ILE A 66 7.76 -5.44 -4.16
N TYR A 67 6.55 -5.65 -4.64
CA TYR A 67 5.88 -4.71 -5.52
C TYR A 67 4.42 -4.57 -5.09
N THR A 68 3.97 -3.34 -4.87
CA THR A 68 2.61 -3.05 -4.41
C THR A 68 1.78 -2.37 -5.50
N ILE A 69 0.54 -2.82 -5.67
CA ILE A 69 -0.46 -2.25 -6.56
C ILE A 69 -1.57 -1.65 -5.70
N MET A 70 -1.91 -0.38 -5.93
CA MET A 70 -3.08 0.24 -5.32
C MET A 70 -4.33 -0.18 -6.09
N MET A 71 -5.26 -0.81 -5.39
CA MET A 71 -6.55 -1.18 -5.98
C MET A 71 -7.46 0.04 -6.12
N PRO A 72 -8.34 0.08 -7.13
CA PRO A 72 -9.29 1.16 -7.29
C PRO A 72 -10.17 1.27 -6.03
N LYS A 73 -10.35 2.50 -5.54
CA LYS A 73 -11.26 2.76 -4.43
C LYS A 73 -12.64 2.27 -4.81
N THR A 74 -13.15 1.30 -4.07
CA THR A 74 -14.49 0.78 -4.24
C THR A 74 -15.49 1.81 -3.69
N ASN A 75 -15.79 2.81 -4.53
CA ASN A 75 -16.96 3.70 -4.35
C ASN A 75 -18.29 2.92 -4.33
N ARG A 76 -18.24 1.59 -4.51
CA ARG A 76 -19.34 0.64 -4.42
C ARG A 76 -19.73 0.28 -2.99
N TYR A 77 -18.88 0.54 -1.99
CA TYR A 77 -19.18 0.21 -0.58
C TYR A 77 -19.54 1.43 0.29
N SER A 78 -19.39 2.64 -0.25
CA SER A 78 -19.88 3.87 0.38
C SER A 78 -21.39 3.93 0.21
N ILE A 79 -22.12 3.19 1.03
CA ILE A 79 -23.49 3.56 1.34
C ILE A 79 -23.36 4.74 2.28
N GLU A 80 -23.57 5.96 1.77
CA GLU A 80 -23.69 7.14 2.62
C GLU A 80 -24.80 6.89 3.64
N GLY A 81 -24.47 6.93 4.93
CA GLY A 81 -25.39 6.58 6.01
C GLY A 81 -25.26 5.16 6.59
N SER A 82 -24.20 4.42 6.22
CA SER A 82 -24.03 3.04 6.71
C SER A 82 -23.92 2.95 8.24
N THR A 83 -24.71 2.05 8.82
CA THR A 83 -24.69 1.81 10.28
C THR A 83 -23.40 1.09 10.67
N GLU A 84 -22.96 1.22 11.94
CA GLU A 84 -21.77 0.51 12.45
C GLU A 84 -21.83 -1.02 12.20
N TYR A 85 -23.03 -1.59 12.17
CA TYR A 85 -23.29 -2.99 11.83
C TYR A 85 -22.94 -3.34 10.38
N GLU A 86 -23.31 -2.49 9.42
CA GLU A 86 -23.01 -2.70 7.99
C GLU A 86 -21.51 -2.56 7.71
N ASN A 87 -20.85 -1.61 8.37
CA ASN A 87 -19.40 -1.47 8.30
C ASN A 87 -18.69 -2.70 8.86
N ALA A 88 -19.22 -3.32 9.93
CA ALA A 88 -18.68 -4.57 10.46
C ALA A 88 -18.89 -5.76 9.52
N LEU A 89 -20.05 -5.85 8.86
CA LEU A 89 -20.30 -6.86 7.82
C LEU A 89 -19.37 -6.68 6.63
N LEU A 90 -19.13 -5.44 6.21
CA LEU A 90 -18.20 -5.13 5.13
C LEU A 90 -16.77 -5.54 5.48
N VAL A 91 -16.29 -5.24 6.69
CA VAL A 91 -14.98 -5.72 7.16
C VAL A 91 -14.92 -7.23 7.11
N LYS A 92 -15.96 -7.92 7.61
CA LYS A 92 -16.01 -9.39 7.59
C LYS A 92 -15.98 -9.93 6.15
N TYR A 93 -16.70 -9.30 5.23
CA TYR A 93 -16.71 -9.66 3.82
C TYR A 93 -15.33 -9.47 3.17
N LEU A 94 -14.68 -8.32 3.39
CA LEU A 94 -13.35 -8.05 2.85
C LEU A 94 -12.31 -9.04 3.41
N THR A 95 -12.36 -9.35 4.70
CA THR A 95 -11.48 -10.34 5.31
C THR A 95 -11.73 -11.74 4.75
N PHE A 96 -12.99 -12.11 4.51
CA PHE A 96 -13.34 -13.45 4.01
C PHE A 96 -12.94 -13.65 2.54
N ASN A 97 -13.10 -12.63 1.71
CA ASN A 97 -12.75 -12.69 0.29
C ASN A 97 -11.30 -12.29 0.02
N LYS A 98 -10.50 -12.10 1.08
CA LYS A 98 -9.10 -11.73 0.96
C LYS A 98 -8.34 -12.78 0.16
N ILE A 99 -7.70 -12.35 -0.93
CA ILE A 99 -6.87 -13.21 -1.76
C ILE A 99 -5.44 -13.18 -1.21
N ALA A 100 -4.98 -14.31 -0.68
CA ALA A 100 -3.63 -14.45 -0.13
C ALA A 100 -3.02 -15.79 -0.54
N LYS A 101 -1.76 -15.75 -0.98
CA LYS A 101 -0.91 -16.91 -1.20
C LYS A 101 0.43 -16.63 -0.57
N LEU A 102 0.58 -17.10 0.66
CA LEU A 102 1.77 -16.97 1.49
C LEU A 102 2.41 -18.35 1.63
N SER A 103 3.73 -18.46 1.45
CA SER A 103 4.42 -19.74 1.63
C SER A 103 4.79 -19.99 3.10
N LYS A 104 5.00 -18.93 3.90
CA LYS A 104 5.39 -19.01 5.32
C LYS A 104 4.53 -18.10 6.20
N ILE A 105 4.72 -18.19 7.52
CA ILE A 105 4.07 -17.33 8.52
C ILE A 105 4.79 -15.97 8.61
N GLU A 106 6.13 -15.99 8.52
CA GLU A 106 6.97 -14.82 8.32
C GLU A 106 7.34 -14.72 6.84
N ASN A 107 6.85 -13.68 6.18
CA ASN A 107 7.12 -13.41 4.77
C ASN A 107 7.64 -12.00 4.62
N THR A 108 8.39 -11.76 3.54
CA THR A 108 8.91 -10.44 3.16
C THR A 108 7.80 -9.39 3.09
N ILE A 109 6.60 -9.80 2.65
CA ILE A 109 5.41 -8.93 2.61
C ILE A 109 5.08 -8.36 4.00
N THR A 110 5.08 -9.18 5.04
CA THR A 110 4.78 -8.75 6.41
C THR A 110 5.85 -7.79 6.93
N ASP A 111 7.13 -8.09 6.64
CA ASP A 111 8.26 -7.26 7.03
C ASP A 111 8.22 -5.87 6.38
N PHE A 112 7.80 -5.83 5.12
CA PHE A 112 7.60 -4.57 4.40
C PHE A 112 6.49 -3.73 5.00
N TRP A 113 5.35 -4.31 5.36
CA TRP A 113 4.27 -3.54 5.98
C TRP A 113 4.68 -3.00 7.35
N ASN A 114 5.41 -3.78 8.15
CA ASN A 114 6.00 -3.31 9.40
C ASN A 114 7.01 -2.15 9.17
N TYR A 115 7.82 -2.24 8.11
CA TYR A 115 8.71 -1.15 7.70
C TYR A 115 7.93 0.09 7.25
N PHE A 116 6.91 -0.09 6.41
CA PHE A 116 6.09 0.98 5.86
C PHE A 116 5.34 1.75 6.93
N GLU A 117 4.78 1.07 7.93
CA GLU A 117 4.13 1.71 9.07
C GLU A 117 5.08 2.67 9.81
N ASN A 118 6.34 2.29 10.00
CA ASN A 118 7.33 3.16 10.62
C ASN A 118 7.79 4.30 9.69
N PHE A 119 7.89 4.02 8.39
CA PHE A 119 8.28 5.01 7.38
C PHE A 119 7.23 6.11 7.23
N ILE A 120 5.95 5.76 7.15
CA ILE A 120 4.87 6.73 6.89
C ILE A 120 4.67 7.70 8.07
N LEU A 121 4.99 7.29 9.30
CA LEU A 121 4.89 8.15 10.49
C LEU A 121 5.79 9.39 10.43
N GLN A 122 6.85 9.38 9.61
CA GLN A 122 7.71 10.54 9.40
C GLN A 122 6.99 11.66 8.65
N TYR A 123 5.96 11.33 7.88
CA TYR A 123 5.20 12.27 7.05
C TYR A 123 3.87 12.60 7.73
N LYS A 124 3.77 13.80 8.32
CA LYS A 124 2.53 14.28 8.96
C LYS A 124 1.50 14.71 7.92
N GLY A 125 0.62 13.78 7.52
CA GLY A 125 -0.53 14.07 6.67
C GLY A 125 -0.23 14.05 5.18
N VAL A 126 -0.07 12.84 4.62
CA VAL A 126 0.05 12.62 3.18
C VAL A 126 -1.34 12.66 2.54
N SER A 127 -1.50 13.42 1.47
CA SER A 127 -2.77 13.43 0.71
C SER A 127 -3.00 12.09 0.02
N ASP A 128 -4.26 11.64 -0.07
CA ASP A 128 -4.64 10.39 -0.74
C ASP A 128 -4.06 10.27 -2.17
N LYS A 129 -4.03 11.38 -2.90
CA LYS A 129 -3.50 11.43 -4.28
C LYS A 129 -2.00 11.19 -4.33
N GLN A 130 -1.27 11.61 -3.31
CA GLN A 130 0.19 11.47 -3.25
C GLN A 130 0.63 10.20 -2.55
N PHE A 131 -0.26 9.55 -1.79
CA PHE A 131 0.04 8.37 -0.99
C PHE A 131 0.76 7.27 -1.78
N ILE A 132 0.31 7.00 -3.02
CA ILE A 132 0.93 6.01 -3.90
C ILE A 132 2.42 6.26 -4.12
N PHE A 133 2.83 7.52 -4.26
CA PHE A 133 4.23 7.89 -4.51
C PHE A 133 5.10 7.68 -3.28
N TYR A 134 4.55 7.89 -2.08
CA TYR A 134 5.24 7.57 -0.82
C TYR A 134 5.37 6.07 -0.60
N LEU A 135 4.33 5.30 -0.97
CA LEU A 135 4.37 3.85 -0.95
C LEU A 135 5.45 3.31 -1.89
N LYS A 136 5.54 3.84 -3.12
CA LYS A 136 6.58 3.47 -4.07
C LYS A 136 7.99 3.85 -3.62
N GLU A 137 8.15 5.00 -2.96
CA GLU A 137 9.44 5.34 -2.34
C GLU A 137 9.83 4.33 -1.25
N ALA A 138 8.88 3.92 -0.40
CA ALA A 138 9.12 2.93 0.64
C ALA A 138 9.46 1.55 0.07
N GLU A 139 8.73 1.11 -0.96
CA GLU A 139 8.97 -0.13 -1.71
C GLU A 139 10.40 -0.14 -2.28
N TRP A 140 10.79 0.92 -2.98
CA TRP A 140 12.13 1.05 -3.53
C TRP A 140 13.21 0.99 -2.44
N ARG A 141 13.04 1.75 -1.35
CA ARG A 141 13.99 1.75 -0.22
C ARG A 141 14.10 0.39 0.45
N PHE A 142 13.01 -0.35 0.56
CA PHE A 142 12.98 -1.69 1.13
C PHE A 142 13.74 -2.67 0.22
N ASN A 143 13.44 -2.67 -1.07
CA ASN A 143 14.06 -3.56 -2.05
C ASN A 143 15.58 -3.34 -2.21
N GLN A 144 16.07 -2.10 -2.02
CA GLN A 144 17.50 -1.79 -2.12
C GLN A 144 18.31 -2.25 -0.89
N LYS A 145 17.66 -2.47 0.25
CA LYS A 145 18.33 -2.97 1.47
C LYS A 145 18.64 -4.46 1.39
N ILE A 146 17.93 -5.18 0.52
CA ILE A 146 18.15 -6.61 0.25
C ILE A 146 19.31 -6.68 -0.75
N LYS A 147 20.52 -6.74 -0.22
CA LYS A 147 21.77 -6.88 -0.97
C LYS A 147 22.59 -8.03 -0.43
#